data_AF-A0A967WLR2-F1
#
_entry.id   AF-A0A967WLR2-F1
#
_cell.length_a   1.000
_cell.length_b   1.000
_cell.length_c   1.000
_cell.angle_alpha   90.00
_cell.angle_beta   90.00
_cell.angle_gamma   90.00
#
_symmetry.space_group_name_H-M   'P 1'
#
loop_
_entity.id
_entity.type
_entity.pdbx_description
1 polymer ?
#
loop_
_entity_poly.entity_id
_entity_poly.type
_entity_poly.pdbx_seq_one_letter_code
_entity_poly.pdbx_strand_id
1 'polypeptide(L)'
;MDEQLIMFGGAVKALGNGRVGGYLVRFTDEEELDLMGEYFDAATDYGKAGSSAVYYNHGLDPVLKKRVLGEGALDVQDVGVWIEAQLEMRDQYEQAVYGLAEKGKLGWSSGTAPHLVEREGKHIMRWPLGL
;
A
#
# COMPACT_ATOMS: atom_id res chain seq x y z
N MET A 1 1.51 -15.49 17.01
CA MET A 1 1.48 -14.05 16.67
C MET A 1 1.68 -14.06 15.18
N ASP A 2 0.66 -13.70 14.40
CA ASP A 2 0.83 -13.65 12.95
C ASP A 2 1.80 -12.51 12.67
N GLU A 3 3.01 -12.87 12.28
CA GLU A 3 4.01 -11.91 11.83
C GLU A 3 3.42 -11.26 10.57
N GLN A 4 3.15 -9.95 10.60
CA GLN A 4 2.69 -9.23 9.41
C GLN A 4 3.92 -8.62 8.77
N LEU A 5 4.16 -8.98 7.51
CA LEU A 5 5.19 -8.33 6.72
C LEU A 5 4.60 -7.08 6.09
N ILE A 6 5.16 -5.93 6.43
CA ILE A 6 4.68 -4.60 6.04
C ILE A 6 5.84 -3.87 5.38
N MET A 7 5.63 -3.37 4.16
CA MET A 7 6.53 -2.47 3.46
C MET A 7 5.89 -1.08 3.38
N PHE A 8 6.69 -0.04 3.61
CA PHE A 8 6.24 1.35 3.56
C PHE A 8 6.33 1.91 2.15
N GLY A 9 5.17 2.12 1.54
CA GLY A 9 5.06 2.72 0.23
C GLY A 9 5.26 4.24 0.25
N GLY A 10 4.84 4.88 -0.83
CA GLY A 10 4.97 6.32 -1.01
C GLY A 10 3.91 7.14 -0.27
N ALA A 11 4.04 8.46 -0.36
CA ALA A 11 3.02 9.38 0.13
C ALA A 11 1.65 9.12 -0.51
N VAL A 12 0.59 9.20 0.29
CA VAL A 12 -0.78 9.20 -0.20
C VAL A 12 -1.10 10.60 -0.73
N LYS A 13 -1.50 10.69 -2.00
CA LYS A 13 -1.94 11.94 -2.62
C LYS A 13 -3.47 11.99 -2.64
N ALA A 14 -4.04 13.10 -2.19
CA ALA A 14 -5.44 13.41 -2.47
C ALA A 14 -5.59 13.75 -3.95
N LEU A 15 -6.48 13.05 -4.65
CA LEU A 15 -6.77 13.23 -6.08
C LEU A 15 -8.08 14.00 -6.31
N GLY A 16 -8.63 14.59 -5.24
CA GLY A 16 -9.91 15.30 -5.23
C GLY A 16 -11.10 14.38 -4.97
N ASN A 17 -12.18 14.95 -4.43
CA ASN A 17 -13.48 14.29 -4.27
C ASN A 17 -13.43 12.96 -3.50
N GLY A 18 -12.58 12.86 -2.47
CA GLY A 18 -12.44 11.64 -1.66
C GLY A 18 -11.57 10.56 -2.31
N ARG A 19 -11.00 10.80 -3.49
CA ARG A 19 -10.05 9.87 -4.12
C ARG A 19 -8.66 10.06 -3.57
N VAL A 20 -7.97 8.95 -3.38
CA VAL A 20 -6.57 8.91 -2.96
C VAL A 20 -5.77 8.00 -3.86
N GLY A 21 -4.50 8.32 -4.09
CA GLY A 21 -3.61 7.45 -4.85
C GLY A 21 -2.15 7.64 -4.52
N GLY A 22 -1.35 6.65 -4.87
CA GLY A 22 0.09 6.64 -4.62
C GLY A 22 0.70 5.30 -4.99
N TYR A 23 2.02 5.21 -4.88
CA TYR A 23 2.72 3.95 -5.09
C TYR A 23 2.73 3.14 -3.80
N LEU A 24 2.17 1.93 -3.85
CA LEU A 24 2.36 0.94 -2.79
C LEU A 24 3.81 0.47 -2.78
N VAL A 25 4.37 0.23 -3.96
CA VAL A 25 5.74 -0.21 -4.18
C VAL A 25 6.38 0.74 -5.19
N ARG A 26 7.61 1.19 -4.90
CA ARG A 26 8.46 1.87 -5.87
C ARG A 26 9.52 0.89 -6.34
N PHE A 27 9.74 0.82 -7.65
CA PHE A 27 10.83 0.01 -8.16
C PHE A 27 12.16 0.71 -7.90
N THR A 28 13.11 -0.07 -7.42
CA THR A 28 14.49 0.32 -7.15
C THR A 28 15.40 -0.84 -7.52
N ASP A 29 16.68 -0.76 -7.16
CA ASP A 29 17.69 -1.76 -7.47
C ASP A 29 18.65 -1.98 -6.30
N GLU A 30 19.71 -2.73 -6.53
CA GLU A 30 20.71 -3.05 -5.51
C GLU A 30 21.51 -1.84 -4.99
N GLU A 31 21.51 -0.72 -5.73
CA GLU A 31 22.16 0.53 -5.33
C GLU A 31 21.22 1.41 -4.49
N GLU A 32 19.91 1.32 -4.71
CA GLU A 32 18.87 2.08 -3.99
C GLU A 32 17.90 1.17 -3.22
N LEU A 33 18.37 0.60 -2.13
CA LEU A 33 17.56 -0.25 -1.26
C LEU A 33 16.53 0.56 -0.45
N ASP A 34 15.41 -0.06 -0.15
CA ASP A 34 14.37 0.49 0.72
C ASP A 34 14.81 0.56 2.20
N LEU A 35 13.90 1.00 3.07
CA LEU A 35 14.16 1.14 4.51
C LEU A 35 14.44 -0.20 5.21
N MET A 36 14.10 -1.32 4.60
CA MET A 36 14.38 -2.67 5.08
C MET A 36 15.66 -3.26 4.47
N GLY A 37 16.34 -2.53 3.58
CA GLY A 37 17.54 -2.98 2.89
C GLY A 37 17.24 -3.95 1.74
N GLU A 38 16.01 -3.91 1.22
CA GLU A 38 15.49 -4.76 0.15
C GLU A 38 15.18 -3.90 -1.08
N TYR A 39 15.05 -4.52 -2.25
CA TYR A 39 14.55 -3.82 -3.43
C TYR A 39 13.49 -4.64 -4.15
N PHE A 40 12.64 -3.89 -4.84
CA PHE A 40 11.55 -4.37 -5.67
C PHE A 40 11.79 -3.88 -7.09
N ASP A 41 11.47 -4.68 -8.09
CA ASP A 41 11.58 -4.27 -9.48
C ASP A 41 10.40 -4.79 -10.31
N ALA A 42 10.48 -4.61 -11.62
CA ALA A 42 9.46 -5.11 -12.55
C ALA A 42 9.45 -6.65 -12.67
N ALA A 43 10.50 -7.34 -12.19
CA ALA A 43 10.59 -8.80 -12.22
C ALA A 43 9.99 -9.46 -10.96
N THR A 44 9.80 -8.70 -9.88
CA THR A 44 9.06 -9.16 -8.69
C THR A 44 7.64 -9.60 -9.05
N ASP A 45 7.22 -10.79 -8.61
CA ASP A 45 5.83 -11.24 -8.74
C ASP A 45 4.94 -10.61 -7.65
N TYR A 46 4.11 -9.65 -8.06
CA TYR A 46 3.16 -8.95 -7.19
C TYR A 46 1.80 -9.67 -7.01
N GLY A 47 1.66 -10.88 -7.56
CA GLY A 47 0.41 -11.61 -7.59
C GLY A 47 -0.54 -11.15 -8.70
N LYS A 48 -1.81 -11.57 -8.59
CA LYS A 48 -2.83 -11.38 -9.65
C LYS A 48 -4.00 -10.50 -9.22
N ALA A 49 -3.99 -9.98 -7.99
CA ALA A 49 -5.07 -9.15 -7.51
C ALA A 49 -5.12 -7.84 -8.31
N GLY A 50 -6.30 -7.48 -8.82
CA GLY A 50 -6.53 -6.19 -9.48
C GLY A 50 -6.95 -5.09 -8.51
N SER A 51 -7.25 -5.44 -7.27
CA SER A 51 -7.67 -4.49 -6.23
C SER A 51 -7.31 -4.97 -4.83
N SER A 52 -7.38 -4.05 -3.86
CA SER A 52 -7.19 -4.34 -2.44
C SER A 52 -8.11 -3.48 -1.59
N ALA A 53 -8.58 -4.03 -0.46
CA ALA A 53 -9.31 -3.25 0.54
C ALA A 53 -8.39 -2.21 1.20
N VAL A 54 -8.86 -0.96 1.28
CA VAL A 54 -8.12 0.14 1.90
C VAL A 54 -8.53 0.27 3.36
N TYR A 55 -7.53 0.23 4.25
CA TYR A 55 -7.70 0.42 5.69
C TYR A 55 -6.90 1.62 6.17
N TYR A 56 -7.42 2.32 7.18
CA TYR A 56 -6.63 3.28 7.94
C TYR A 56 -5.78 2.57 9.00
N ASN A 57 -4.51 2.92 9.09
CA ASN A 57 -3.55 2.39 10.07
C ASN A 57 -3.57 0.84 10.18
N HIS A 58 -3.60 0.13 9.04
CA HIS A 58 -3.65 -1.34 8.99
C HIS A 58 -4.81 -1.98 9.76
N GLY A 59 -5.89 -1.21 9.98
CA GLY A 59 -7.02 -1.62 10.78
C GLY A 59 -6.78 -1.66 12.30
N LEU A 60 -5.66 -1.08 12.75
CA LEU A 60 -5.23 -0.99 14.16
C LEU A 60 -5.73 0.28 14.85
N ASP A 61 -6.33 1.22 14.12
CA ASP A 61 -6.94 2.41 14.72
C ASP A 61 -8.08 2.00 15.69
N PRO A 62 -8.12 2.53 16.92
CA PRO A 62 -9.09 2.12 17.93
C PRO A 62 -10.54 2.50 17.59
N VAL A 63 -10.75 3.48 16.70
CA VAL A 63 -12.07 3.98 16.29
C VAL A 63 -12.54 3.28 15.03
N LEU A 64 -11.76 3.35 13.95
CA LEU A 64 -12.09 2.78 12.65
C LEU A 64 -11.88 1.26 12.62
N LYS A 65 -10.93 0.72 13.40
CA LYS A 65 -10.61 -0.71 13.47
C LYS A 65 -10.45 -1.28 12.05
N LYS A 66 -10.95 -2.49 11.80
CA LYS A 66 -10.93 -3.16 10.49
C LYS A 66 -11.99 -2.64 9.50
N ARG A 67 -12.45 -1.39 9.63
CA ARG A 67 -13.39 -0.81 8.67
C ARG A 67 -12.67 -0.59 7.34
N VAL A 68 -13.25 -1.13 6.27
CA VAL A 68 -12.81 -0.87 4.90
C VAL A 68 -13.27 0.53 4.50
N LEU A 69 -12.32 1.38 4.13
CA LEU A 69 -12.56 2.77 3.75
C LEU A 69 -12.81 2.94 2.25
N GLY A 70 -12.50 1.93 1.46
CA GLY A 70 -12.70 1.89 0.02
C GLY A 70 -12.01 0.67 -0.59
N GLU A 71 -12.15 0.52 -1.90
CA GLU A 71 -11.43 -0.47 -2.69
C GLU A 71 -10.45 0.26 -3.60
N GLY A 72 -9.17 -0.12 -3.52
CA GLY A 72 -8.11 0.47 -4.31
C GLY A 72 -7.75 -0.42 -5.49
N ALA A 73 -7.83 0.11 -6.70
CA ALA A 73 -7.38 -0.57 -7.91
C ALA A 73 -5.84 -0.59 -7.96
N LEU A 74 -5.26 -1.75 -8.21
CA LEU A 74 -3.82 -1.98 -8.34
C LEU A 74 -3.42 -1.92 -9.81
N ASP A 75 -2.34 -1.18 -10.10
CA ASP A 75 -1.79 -1.03 -11.44
C ASP A 75 -0.27 -1.12 -11.40
N VAL A 76 0.29 -2.14 -12.07
CA VAL A 76 1.75 -2.30 -12.18
C VAL A 76 2.22 -1.43 -13.33
N GLN A 77 3.06 -0.46 -13.02
CA GLN A 77 3.60 0.53 -13.96
C GLN A 77 5.13 0.42 -14.03
N ASP A 78 5.74 1.14 -14.96
CA ASP A 78 7.19 1.12 -15.20
C ASP A 78 8.04 1.52 -13.99
N VAL A 79 7.47 2.27 -13.04
CA VAL A 79 8.18 2.85 -11.87
C VAL A 79 7.74 2.27 -10.53
N GLY A 80 6.82 1.30 -10.53
CA GLY A 80 6.23 0.77 -9.30
C GLY A 80 4.80 0.25 -9.44
N VAL A 81 4.24 -0.22 -8.33
CA VAL A 81 2.83 -0.61 -8.23
C VAL A 81 2.03 0.55 -7.67
N TRP A 82 1.19 1.14 -8.52
CA TRP A 82 0.26 2.20 -8.18
C TRP A 82 -1.02 1.63 -7.56
N ILE A 83 -1.58 2.33 -6.58
CA ILE A 83 -2.94 2.11 -6.09
C ILE A 83 -3.74 3.42 -6.16
N GLU A 84 -4.98 3.35 -6.64
CA GLU A 84 -5.96 4.43 -6.54
C GLU A 84 -7.26 3.91 -5.94
N ALA A 85 -7.80 4.63 -4.94
CA ALA A 85 -9.04 4.28 -4.27
C ALA A 85 -9.99 5.48 -4.19
N GLN A 86 -11.28 5.23 -4.39
CA GLN A 86 -12.33 6.12 -3.92
C GLN A 86 -12.61 5.79 -2.45
N LEU A 87 -12.40 6.75 -1.56
CA LEU A 87 -12.84 6.60 -0.18
C LEU A 87 -14.35 6.78 -0.11
N GLU A 88 -14.96 6.04 0.79
CA GLU A 88 -16.42 5.99 0.93
C GLU A 88 -16.98 7.23 1.63
N MET A 89 -16.14 7.94 2.39
CA MET A 89 -16.44 9.27 2.96
C MET A 89 -17.73 9.30 3.80
N ARG A 90 -18.06 8.17 4.44
CA ARG A 90 -19.39 7.90 5.03
C ARG A 90 -19.71 8.77 6.23
N ASP A 91 -18.69 9.16 6.97
CA ASP A 91 -18.82 9.92 8.21
C ASP A 91 -17.63 10.86 8.43
N GLN A 92 -17.71 11.63 9.51
CA GLN A 92 -16.69 12.61 9.89
C GLN A 92 -15.29 12.01 10.13
N TYR A 93 -15.20 10.73 10.52
CA TYR A 93 -13.91 10.08 10.75
C TYR A 93 -13.24 9.74 9.42
N GLU A 94 -13.98 9.18 8.46
CA GLU A 94 -13.45 8.91 7.12
C GLU A 94 -13.12 10.22 6.37
N GLN A 95 -13.96 11.25 6.54
CA GLN A 95 -13.67 12.59 6.00
C GLN A 95 -12.40 13.20 6.61
N ALA A 96 -12.17 12.98 7.91
CA ALA A 96 -10.93 13.41 8.57
C ALA A 96 -9.71 12.67 8.02
N VAL A 97 -9.81 11.37 7.73
CA VAL A 97 -8.73 10.60 7.06
C VAL A 97 -8.42 11.20 5.70
N TYR A 98 -9.42 11.51 4.88
CA TYR A 98 -9.19 12.20 3.61
C TYR A 98 -8.52 13.57 3.82
N GLY A 99 -8.96 14.33 4.83
CA GLY A 99 -8.32 15.61 5.19
C GLY A 99 -6.84 15.47 5.62
N LEU A 100 -6.42 14.31 6.13
CA LEU A 100 -5.00 14.01 6.37
C LEU A 100 -4.26 13.75 5.06
N ALA A 101 -4.88 13.07 4.08
CA ALA A 101 -4.33 12.90 2.74
C ALA A 101 -4.13 14.27 2.06
N GLU A 102 -5.11 15.17 2.14
CA GLU A 102 -5.01 16.53 1.60
C GLU A 102 -3.85 17.32 2.22
N LYS A 103 -3.54 17.06 3.49
CA LYS A 103 -2.43 17.69 4.21
C LYS A 103 -1.09 16.96 4.04
N GLY A 104 -1.04 15.89 3.22
CA GLY A 104 0.16 15.08 3.00
C GLY A 104 0.67 14.37 4.26
N LYS A 105 -0.23 14.01 5.19
CA LYS A 105 0.12 13.37 6.47
C LYS A 105 0.02 11.84 6.45
N LEU A 106 -0.33 11.26 5.31
CA LEU A 106 -0.50 9.82 5.15
C LEU A 106 0.54 9.23 4.19
N GLY A 107 1.00 8.03 4.52
CA GLY A 107 1.81 7.17 3.66
C GLY A 107 1.07 5.89 3.36
N TRP A 108 1.29 5.35 2.18
CA TRP A 108 0.86 4.01 1.84
C TRP A 108 1.75 2.98 2.50
N SER A 109 1.20 1.79 2.62
CA SER A 109 1.97 0.61 2.92
C SER A 109 1.34 -0.58 2.22
N SER A 110 2.19 -1.47 1.71
CA SER A 110 1.77 -2.78 1.24
C SER A 110 2.11 -3.82 2.29
N GLY A 111 1.14 -4.67 2.62
CA GLY A 111 1.36 -5.84 3.46
C GLY A 111 1.05 -7.11 2.68
N THR A 112 1.70 -8.20 3.04
CA THR A 112 1.39 -9.53 2.49
C THR A 112 1.57 -10.62 3.55
N ALA A 113 1.15 -11.85 3.23
CA ALA A 113 1.34 -12.99 4.10
C ALA A 113 2.82 -13.44 4.04
N PRO A 114 3.55 -13.49 5.17
CA PRO A 114 5.01 -13.72 5.15
C PRO A 114 5.43 -15.02 4.49
N HIS A 115 4.62 -16.08 4.62
CA HIS A 115 4.91 -17.40 4.07
C HIS A 115 4.74 -17.48 2.54
N LEU A 116 4.26 -16.40 1.89
CA LEU A 116 4.16 -16.30 0.43
C LEU A 116 5.26 -15.42 -0.18
N VAL A 117 6.18 -14.91 0.64
CA VAL A 117 7.23 -13.99 0.20
C VAL A 117 8.49 -14.76 -0.12
N GLU A 118 9.09 -14.47 -1.26
CA GLU A 118 10.34 -15.08 -1.72
C GLU A 118 11.40 -14.00 -1.93
N ARG A 119 12.65 -14.33 -1.58
CA ARG A 119 13.78 -13.40 -1.61
C ARG A 119 15.02 -14.07 -2.17
N GLU A 120 15.77 -13.34 -2.97
CA GLU A 120 17.12 -13.72 -3.41
C GLU A 120 18.10 -12.62 -3.01
N GLY A 121 18.86 -12.87 -1.94
CA GLY A 121 19.68 -11.82 -1.32
C GLY A 121 18.81 -10.66 -0.84
N LYS A 122 18.94 -9.50 -1.49
CA LYS A 122 18.17 -8.28 -1.21
C LYS A 122 17.00 -8.07 -2.16
N HIS A 123 16.89 -8.88 -3.21
CA HIS A 123 15.80 -8.78 -4.19
C HIS A 123 14.56 -9.49 -3.66
N ILE A 124 13.43 -8.79 -3.67
CA ILE A 124 12.13 -9.41 -3.45
C ILE A 124 11.67 -10.06 -4.76
N MET A 125 11.66 -11.40 -4.79
CA MET A 125 11.22 -12.18 -5.95
C MET A 125 9.70 -12.28 -6.02
N ARG A 126 9.04 -12.31 -4.85
CA ARG A 126 7.59 -12.48 -4.76
C ARG A 126 7.01 -11.68 -3.59
N TRP A 127 6.01 -10.85 -3.86
CA TRP A 127 5.26 -10.07 -2.88
C TRP A 127 3.79 -9.95 -3.28
N PRO A 128 2.94 -10.95 -2.98
CA PRO A 128 1.56 -10.94 -3.45
C PRO A 128 0.75 -9.81 -2.80
N LEU A 129 0.23 -8.89 -3.61
CA LEU A 129 -0.64 -7.79 -3.16
C LEU A 129 -2.11 -8.20 -3.19
N GLY A 130 -2.95 -7.45 -2.48
CA GLY A 130 -4.41 -7.60 -2.50
C GLY A 130 -4.96 -8.80 -1.71
N LEU A 131 -4.23 -9.26 -0.68
CA LEU A 131 -4.66 -10.32 0.23
C LEU A 131 -5.64 -9.83 1.31
#